data_AF-A0A8X6VKI5-F1
#
_entry.id   AF-A0A8X6VKI5-F1
#
_cell.length_a   1.000
_cell.length_b   1.000
_cell.length_c   1.000
_cell.angle_alpha   90.00
_cell.angle_beta   90.00
_cell.angle_gamma   90.00
#
_symmetry.space_group_name_H-M   'P 1'
#
loop_
_entity.id
_entity.type
_entity.pdbx_description
1 polymer ?
#
loop_
_entity_poly.entity_id
_entity_poly.type
_entity_poly.pdbx_seq_one_letter_code
_entity_poly.pdbx_strand_id
1 'polypeptide(L)'
;MIPLTQNHRRLRLHWANVHRSWRADWQQVVFSDKSRCNLWHHDGRIRVRLYAGERRIPECIIERHSGRTPGVMVWGAIAYHG
;
A
#
# COMPACT_ATOMS: atom_id res chain seq x y z
N MET A 1 -4.15 11.26 -3.80
CA MET A 1 -3.11 10.83 -4.76
C MET A 1 -2.32 12.08 -5.15
N ILE A 2 -1.00 12.11 -4.90
CA ILE A 2 -0.17 13.27 -5.23
C ILE A 2 0.25 13.17 -6.71
N PRO A 3 -0.04 14.16 -7.56
CA PRO A 3 0.36 14.12 -8.97
C PRO A 3 1.88 14.11 -9.16
N LEU A 4 2.37 13.47 -10.22
CA LEU A 4 3.78 13.54 -10.59
C LEU A 4 4.12 14.93 -11.16
N THR A 5 5.08 15.60 -10.55
CA THR A 5 5.63 16.85 -11.09
C THR A 5 6.35 16.59 -12.42
N GLN A 6 6.60 17.64 -13.21
CA GLN A 6 7.39 17.53 -14.44
C GLN A 6 8.80 16.99 -14.16
N ASN A 7 9.41 17.42 -13.05
CA ASN A 7 10.73 16.94 -12.63
C ASN A 7 10.72 15.45 -12.28
N HIS A 8 9.71 14.96 -11.56
CA HIS A 8 9.57 13.52 -11.28
C HIS A 8 9.49 12.72 -12.57
N ARG A 9 8.70 13.16 -13.56
CA ARG A 9 8.57 12.47 -14.86
C ARG A 9 9.91 12.42 -15.59
N ARG A 10 10.63 13.55 -15.68
CA ARG A 10 11.93 13.65 -16.33
C ARG A 10 12.97 12.71 -15.70
N LEU A 11 13.10 12.74 -14.37
CA LEU A 11 14.09 11.94 -13.66
C LEU A 11 13.79 10.44 -13.73
N ARG A 12 12.51 10.06 -13.58
CA ARG A 12 12.11 8.64 -13.69
C ARG A 12 12.35 8.09 -15.10
N LEU A 13 12.04 8.87 -16.14
CA LEU A 13 12.31 8.48 -17.53
C LEU A 13 13.82 8.34 -17.79
N HIS A 14 14.62 9.30 -17.33
CA HIS A 14 16.08 9.23 -17.48
C HIS A 14 16.65 7.99 -16.78
N TRP A 15 16.26 7.73 -15.53
CA TRP A 15 16.71 6.56 -14.78
C TRP A 15 16.31 5.25 -15.49
N ALA A 16 15.06 5.14 -15.96
CA ALA A 16 14.59 3.97 -16.69
C ALA A 16 15.35 3.75 -18.01
N ASN A 17 15.71 4.81 -18.72
CA ASN A 17 16.51 4.71 -19.95
C ASN A 17 17.95 4.26 -19.67
N VAL A 18 18.58 4.78 -18.61
CA VAL A 18 19.95 4.39 -18.21
C VAL A 18 20.01 2.91 -17.82
N HIS A 19 18.99 2.41 -17.13
CA HIS A 19 18.96 1.03 -16.61
C HIS A 19 18.18 0.06 -17.52
N ARG A 20 17.80 0.49 -18.73
CA ARG A 20 16.93 -0.28 -19.64
C ARG A 20 17.52 -1.63 -20.04
N SER A 21 18.84 -1.70 -20.20
CA SER A 21 19.56 -2.90 -20.62
C SER A 21 20.01 -3.79 -19.47
N TRP A 22 19.76 -3.38 -18.21
CA TRP A 22 20.15 -4.16 -17.03
C TRP A 22 19.49 -5.52 -17.04
N ARG A 23 20.29 -6.56 -16.83
CA ARG A 23 19.84 -7.95 -16.71
C ARG A 23 20.41 -8.57 -15.44
N ALA A 24 21.62 -9.13 -15.52
CA ALA A 24 22.30 -9.71 -14.38
C ALA A 24 22.61 -8.68 -13.28
N ASP A 25 22.68 -7.39 -13.64
CA ASP A 25 22.90 -6.27 -12.72
C ASP A 25 21.85 -6.22 -11.60
N TRP A 26 20.60 -6.61 -11.89
CA TRP A 26 19.52 -6.67 -10.90
C TRP A 26 19.80 -7.65 -9.76
N GLN A 27 20.63 -8.67 -10.00
CA GLN A 27 20.96 -9.67 -8.97
C GLN A 27 21.82 -9.10 -7.85
N GLN A 28 22.51 -7.98 -8.10
CA GLN A 28 23.35 -7.29 -7.12
C GLN A 28 22.61 -6.18 -6.37
N VAL A 29 21.35 -5.92 -6.73
CA VAL A 29 20.54 -4.85 -6.12
C VAL A 29 19.82 -5.38 -4.89
N VAL A 30 19.98 -4.67 -3.77
CA VAL A 30 19.17 -4.85 -2.57
C VAL A 30 18.11 -3.75 -2.53
N PHE A 31 16.84 -4.12 -2.61
CA PHE A 31 15.72 -3.19 -2.46
C PHE A 31 15.35 -3.11 -0.98
N SER A 32 15.07 -1.91 -0.47
CA SER A 32 14.55 -1.73 0.88
C SER A 32 13.40 -0.73 0.89
N ASP A 33 12.46 -0.92 1.82
CA ASP A 33 11.35 -0.01 1.99
C ASP A 33 10.82 -0.06 3.44
N LYS A 34 9.99 0.92 3.79
CA LYS A 34 9.20 0.94 5.02
C LYS A 34 7.72 0.83 4.65
N SER A 35 7.09 -0.26 5.06
CA SER A 35 5.65 -0.42 4.89
C SER A 35 4.94 -0.45 6.23
N ARG A 36 3.72 0.09 6.25
CA ARG A 36 2.84 0.02 7.42
C ARG A 36 1.82 -1.10 7.21
N CYS A 37 1.92 -2.14 8.04
CA CYS A 37 0.95 -3.22 8.10
C CYS A 37 -0.13 -2.86 9.12
N ASN A 38 -1.37 -2.68 8.67
CA ASN A 38 -2.49 -2.46 9.57
C ASN A 38 -2.91 -3.79 10.21
N LEU A 39 -3.15 -3.79 11.52
CA LEU A 39 -3.65 -4.98 12.24
C LEU A 39 -5.13 -5.27 11.94
N TRP A 40 -5.86 -4.26 11.43
CA TRP A 40 -7.28 -4.35 11.10
C TRP A 40 -7.55 -3.89 9.66
N HIS A 41 -8.65 -4.35 9.08
CA HIS A 41 -9.03 -4.04 7.70
C HIS A 41 -9.12 -2.53 7.42
N HIS A 42 -8.50 -2.12 6.31
CA HIS A 42 -8.30 -0.73 5.91
C HIS A 42 -9.61 0.06 5.70
N ASP A 43 -10.67 -0.60 5.23
CA ASP A 43 -11.95 0.07 5.01
C ASP A 43 -12.76 0.23 6.31
N GLY A 44 -12.31 -0.34 7.44
CA GLY A 44 -13.00 -0.29 8.73
C GLY A 44 -14.41 -0.87 8.68
N ARG A 45 -14.72 -1.72 7.69
CA ARG A 45 -16.04 -2.32 7.51
C ARG A 45 -15.98 -3.78 7.94
N ILE A 46 -16.90 -4.15 8.82
CA ILE A 46 -17.26 -5.54 9.02
C ILE A 46 -18.17 -5.91 7.85
N ARG A 47 -17.78 -6.93 7.09
CA ARG A 47 -18.60 -7.42 5.97
C ARG A 47 -19.64 -8.39 6.50
N VAL A 48 -20.90 -7.99 6.45
CA VAL A 48 -22.06 -8.80 6.84
C VAL A 48 -23.00 -8.97 5.64
N ARG A 49 -23.75 -10.08 5.60
CA ARG A 49 -24.87 -10.24 4.65
C ARG A 49 -26.12 -9.66 5.31
N LEU A 50 -26.83 -8.77 4.62
CA LEU A 50 -28.06 -8.13 5.07
C LEU A 50 -29.15 -8.36 4.03
N TYR A 51 -30.39 -8.53 4.47
CA TYR A 51 -31.56 -8.55 3.61
C TYR A 51 -31.92 -7.13 3.12
N ALA A 52 -32.77 -7.05 2.09
CA ALA A 52 -33.24 -5.76 1.58
C ALA A 52 -33.97 -4.98 2.69
N GLY A 53 -33.55 -3.73 2.93
CA GLY A 53 -34.11 -2.86 3.97
C GLY A 53 -33.30 -2.79 5.28
N GLU A 54 -32.45 -3.78 5.57
CA GLU A 54 -31.72 -3.86 6.84
C GLU A 54 -30.48 -2.96 6.89
N ARG A 55 -30.05 -2.37 5.76
CA ARG A 55 -28.81 -1.57 5.71
C ARG A 55 -28.78 -0.37 6.67
N ARG A 56 -29.95 0.13 7.07
CA ARG A 56 -30.09 1.37 7.86
C ARG A 56 -30.76 1.16 9.22
N ILE A 57 -31.05 -0.08 9.61
CA ILE A 57 -31.58 -0.33 10.96
C ILE A 57 -30.44 -0.16 11.97
N PRO A 58 -30.69 0.47 13.14
CA PRO A 58 -29.66 0.73 14.14
C PRO A 58 -28.88 -0.52 14.55
N GLU A 59 -29.54 -1.67 14.59
CA GLU A 59 -28.95 -2.98 14.93
C GLU A 59 -27.90 -3.45 13.92
N CYS A 60 -27.94 -2.93 12.69
CA CYS A 60 -26.99 -3.23 11.61
C CYS A 60 -25.93 -2.14 11.41
N ILE A 61 -25.88 -1.12 12.29
CA ILE A 61 -24.91 -0.03 12.24
C ILE A 61 -23.99 -0.12 13.47
N ILE A 62 -22.70 -0.31 13.22
CA ILE A 62 -21.67 -0.22 14.26
C ILE A 62 -20.90 1.08 14.06
N GLU A 63 -20.74 1.85 15.13
CA GLU A 63 -19.91 3.06 15.10
C GLU A 63 -18.47 2.70 14.74
N ARG A 64 -17.93 3.39 13.74
CA ARG A 64 -16.54 3.22 13.34
C ARG A 64 -15.66 4.00 14.31
N HIS A 65 -14.71 3.32 14.94
CA HIS A 65 -13.62 3.98 15.64
C HIS A 65 -12.86 4.92 14.68
N SER A 66 -12.91 6.23 14.96
CA SER A 66 -12.32 7.30 14.13
C SER A 66 -10.81 7.50 14.36
N GLY A 67 -10.23 6.79 15.33
CA GLY A 67 -8.80 6.85 15.63
C GLY A 67 -7.93 6.12 14.61
N ARG A 68 -6.62 6.37 14.69
CA ARG A 68 -5.62 5.74 13.81
C ARG A 68 -5.70 4.21 13.98
N THR A 69 -5.94 3.48 12.89
CA THR A 69 -5.90 2.00 12.92
C THR A 69 -4.57 1.54 13.51
N PRO A 70 -4.56 0.70 14.56
CA PRO A 70 -3.34 0.07 15.04
C PRO A 70 -2.62 -0.62 13.89
N GLY A 71 -1.32 -0.37 13.78
CA GLY A 71 -0.54 -0.92 12.68
C GLY A 71 0.94 -0.88 13.00
N VAL A 72 1.65 -1.89 12.54
CA VAL A 72 3.07 -2.06 12.73
C VAL A 72 3.80 -1.44 11.55
N MET A 73 4.82 -0.64 11.84
CA MET A 73 5.74 -0.17 10.81
C MET A 73 6.89 -1.17 10.70
N VAL A 74 7.07 -1.71 9.51
CA VAL A 74 8.13 -2.68 9.24
C VAL A 74 9.10 -2.05 8.25
N TRP A 75 10.39 -2.17 8.55
CA TRP A 75 11.44 -1.98 7.57
C TRP A 75 11.92 -3.36 7.11
N GLY A 76 12.14 -3.50 5.81
CA GLY A 76 12.68 -4.73 5.26
C GLY A 76 13.53 -4.44 4.03
N ALA A 77 14.35 -5.42 3.69
CA ALA A 77 15.10 -5.45 2.46
C ALA A 77 14.94 -6.82 1.79
N ILE A 78 15.02 -6.85 0.46
CA ILE A 78 14.98 -8.06 -0.36
C ILE A 78 15.99 -7.94 -1.49
N ALA A 79 16.66 -9.05 -1.79
CA ALA A 79 17.56 -9.20 -2.92
C ALA A 79 17.09 -10.35 -3.82
N TYR A 80 17.72 -10.49 -4.98
CA TYR A 80 17.38 -11.57 -5.93
C TYR A 80 17.48 -12.98 -5.33
N HIS A 81 18.38 -13.19 -4.38
CA HIS A 81 18.65 -14.49 -3.75
C HIS A 81 17.90 -14.72 -2.42
N GLY A 82 16.97 -13.83 -2.05
CA GLY A 82 16.30 -13.85 -0.75
C GLY A 82 16.87 -12.78 0.17
#